data_AF-A0A183IWS6-F1
#
_entry.id   AF-A0A183IWS6-F1
#
_cell.length_a   1.000
_cell.length_b   1.000
_cell.length_c   1.000
_cell.angle_alpha   90.00
_cell.angle_beta   90.00
_cell.angle_gamma   90.00
#
_symmetry.space_group_name_H-M   'P 1'
#
loop_
_entity.id
_entity.type
_entity.pdbx_description
1 polymer ?
#
loop_
_entity_poly.entity_id
_entity_poly.type
_entity_poly.pdbx_seq_one_letter_code
_entity_poly.pdbx_strand_id
1 'polypeptide(L)'
;FQDEKEDAFLQLRSDLKILLINLGQLDQDLFFEFLKSVVENALNNWRHLPFQEVESAISMLYHVGEIVKLNAVKTGPANDKIFAMLQLLVKSDVSQHSHTAVVLAYFETVSRYERLLAVDRELVLSVVTSFLDQRGLHHPNPKVVCRTVYLFSRFVRSQKLSLSQYAQFILTGLQDLLDGSRSLTPLLRPEQQVFLYESIGVLIISGNFQNQEKHQYLQQVLTNLIERFNGVLSMLNTGAGSAKERTLVVDYLNSVMINCSRLTKGFTGQITAQSCECQDLFVAALNVFTDAMTLTRCELFNGYKQYLHRMVICLEGDFLPCLPKCVQCLVAATVDFRSAEDLITFLLQVIIRYKEKACPSLELVFSTVFTSIWKILSIPVEENNQVSLRELSDLRRSYYQLLCALFSAKLSGLLNCQAPSVIEPLLDSIADGFRSPDITVKKAVTNATRLLINITKDFGPPGKEYFESFLMSRAIPLCFSLPCEDGFDFMDAQSLQILNEIGLIMKDIFVFRGEELYSFLYYILNSKIPAPMLQELCQAVKQYDIKELQRYLRTFFHRRFITDNIVP
;
A
#
# COMPACT_ATOMS: atom_id res chain seq x y z
N PHE A 1 -27.64 9.34 -25.81
CA PHE A 1 -27.49 9.86 -27.18
C PHE A 1 -26.11 10.42 -27.51
N GLN A 2 -25.57 11.42 -26.80
CA GLN A 2 -24.19 11.89 -27.06
C GLN A 2 -23.15 10.90 -26.51
N ASP A 3 -23.36 10.43 -25.28
CA ASP A 3 -22.51 9.42 -24.64
C ASP A 3 -22.52 8.07 -25.39
N GLU A 4 -23.69 7.59 -25.83
CA GLU A 4 -23.80 6.35 -26.62
C GLU A 4 -23.09 6.43 -27.98
N LYS A 5 -23.03 7.62 -28.60
CA LYS A 5 -22.27 7.82 -29.84
C LYS A 5 -20.77 7.86 -29.58
N GLU A 6 -20.36 8.43 -28.45
CA GLU A 6 -18.96 8.43 -28.02
C GLU A 6 -18.49 7.01 -27.69
N ASP A 7 -19.30 6.22 -26.99
CA ASP A 7 -19.03 4.81 -26.69
C ASP A 7 -18.91 3.97 -27.96
N ALA A 8 -19.85 4.13 -28.90
CA ALA A 8 -19.78 3.44 -30.19
C ALA A 8 -18.54 3.84 -31.00
N PHE A 9 -18.14 5.12 -30.95
CA PHE A 9 -16.92 5.60 -31.60
C PHE A 9 -15.65 5.01 -30.94
N LEU A 10 -15.60 4.94 -29.60
CA LEU A 10 -14.48 4.33 -28.89
C LEU A 10 -14.37 2.83 -29.18
N GLN A 11 -15.50 2.12 -29.31
CA GLN A 11 -15.51 0.72 -29.71
C GLN A 11 -14.95 0.54 -31.13
N LEU A 12 -15.43 1.33 -32.10
CA LEU A 12 -14.90 1.30 -33.46
C LEU A 12 -13.39 1.59 -33.49
N ARG A 13 -12.93 2.56 -32.69
CA ARG A 13 -11.51 2.90 -32.58
C ARG A 13 -10.69 1.74 -32.00
N SER A 14 -11.25 1.00 -31.04
CA SER A 14 -10.64 -0.22 -30.52
C SER A 14 -10.49 -1.29 -31.60
N ASP A 15 -11.52 -1.49 -32.42
CA ASP A 15 -11.49 -2.49 -33.49
C ASP A 15 -10.49 -2.10 -34.60
N LEU A 16 -10.47 -0.82 -35.01
CA LEU A 16 -9.49 -0.29 -35.98
C LEU A 16 -8.06 -0.38 -35.46
N LYS A 17 -7.84 -0.15 -34.16
CA LYS A 17 -6.53 -0.32 -33.53
C LYS A 17 -6.04 -1.77 -33.67
N ILE A 18 -6.91 -2.76 -33.47
CA ILE A 18 -6.53 -4.18 -33.64
C ILE A 18 -6.09 -4.45 -35.08
N LEU A 19 -6.83 -3.93 -36.07
CA LEU A 19 -6.44 -4.04 -37.48
C LEU A 19 -5.10 -3.37 -37.78
N LEU A 20 -4.89 -2.15 -37.28
CA LEU A 20 -3.63 -1.43 -37.41
C LEU A 20 -2.45 -2.24 -36.85
N ILE A 21 -2.63 -2.85 -35.67
CA ILE A 21 -1.59 -3.67 -35.04
C ILE A 21 -1.30 -4.92 -35.88
N ASN A 22 -2.34 -5.61 -36.36
CA ASN A 22 -2.19 -6.81 -37.17
C ASN A 22 -1.46 -6.51 -38.50
N LEU A 23 -1.78 -5.37 -39.15
CA LEU A 23 -1.10 -4.94 -40.37
C LEU A 23 0.38 -4.66 -40.12
N GLY A 24 0.71 -3.96 -39.03
CA GLY A 24 2.10 -3.70 -38.68
C GLY A 24 2.89 -4.96 -38.27
N GLN A 25 2.23 -5.99 -37.76
CA GLN A 25 2.86 -7.29 -37.48
C GLN A 25 3.08 -8.13 -38.74
N LEU A 26 2.27 -7.93 -39.77
CA LEU A 26 2.36 -8.64 -41.05
C LEU A 26 3.55 -8.15 -41.89
N ASP A 27 3.66 -6.84 -42.07
CA ASP A 27 4.76 -6.21 -42.82
C ASP A 27 5.17 -4.88 -42.16
N GLN A 28 6.26 -4.93 -41.41
CA GLN A 28 6.74 -3.78 -40.64
C GLN A 28 7.28 -2.67 -41.54
N ASP A 29 7.96 -3.00 -42.64
CA ASP A 29 8.62 -1.99 -43.45
C ASP A 29 7.60 -1.15 -44.23
N LEU A 30 6.63 -1.82 -44.87
CA LEU A 30 5.52 -1.14 -45.54
C LEU A 30 4.70 -0.30 -44.55
N PHE A 31 4.42 -0.85 -43.37
CA PHE A 31 3.70 -0.14 -42.32
C PHE A 31 4.43 1.13 -41.88
N PHE A 32 5.74 1.06 -41.67
CA PHE A 32 6.53 2.23 -41.27
C PHE A 32 6.63 3.28 -42.38
N GLU A 33 6.72 2.89 -43.64
CA GLU A 33 6.69 3.84 -44.77
C GLU A 33 5.36 4.57 -44.86
N PHE A 34 4.25 3.83 -44.77
CA PHE A 34 2.91 4.40 -44.73
C PHE A 34 2.75 5.36 -43.53
N LEU A 35 3.09 4.90 -42.33
CA LEU A 35 2.93 5.67 -41.12
C LEU A 35 3.78 6.95 -41.16
N LYS A 36 5.03 6.85 -41.63
CA LYS A 36 5.91 8.01 -41.80
C LYS A 36 5.27 9.03 -42.72
N SER A 37 4.74 8.62 -43.88
CA SER A 37 4.07 9.52 -44.81
C SER A 37 2.85 10.22 -44.18
N VAL A 38 2.02 9.49 -43.45
CA VAL A 38 0.84 10.04 -42.76
C VAL A 38 1.25 11.05 -41.69
N VAL A 39 2.23 10.69 -40.84
CA VAL A 39 2.72 11.55 -39.76
C VAL A 39 3.42 12.79 -40.32
N GLU A 40 4.25 12.66 -41.34
CA GLU A 40 4.93 13.79 -41.97
C GLU A 40 3.95 14.77 -42.62
N ASN A 41 2.95 14.28 -43.36
CA ASN A 41 1.94 15.15 -43.95
C ASN A 41 1.12 15.87 -42.88
N ALA A 42 0.66 15.14 -41.87
CA ALA A 42 -0.17 15.70 -40.80
C ALA A 42 0.58 16.75 -39.98
N LEU A 43 1.83 16.47 -39.59
CA LEU A 43 2.62 17.35 -38.71
C LEU A 43 3.25 18.53 -39.46
N ASN A 44 3.54 18.42 -40.76
CA ASN A 44 4.02 19.58 -41.51
C ASN A 44 2.88 20.57 -41.84
N ASN A 45 1.65 20.07 -41.95
CA ASN A 45 0.48 20.85 -42.36
C ASN A 45 -0.57 21.03 -41.27
N TRP A 46 -0.25 20.75 -40.00
CA TRP A 46 -1.24 20.67 -38.91
C TRP A 46 -2.09 21.93 -38.71
N ARG A 47 -1.55 23.11 -39.08
CA ARG A 47 -2.27 24.40 -39.01
C ARG A 47 -3.39 24.54 -40.04
N HIS A 48 -3.33 23.78 -41.14
CA HIS A 48 -4.26 23.84 -42.27
C HIS A 48 -5.16 22.62 -42.37
N LEU A 49 -4.86 21.56 -41.61
CA LEU A 49 -5.64 20.33 -41.59
C LEU A 49 -6.72 20.36 -40.51
N PRO A 50 -7.83 19.62 -40.70
CA PRO A 50 -8.81 19.44 -39.65
C PRO A 50 -8.20 18.65 -38.48
N PHE A 51 -8.64 18.95 -37.25
CA PHE A 51 -8.05 18.35 -36.05
C PHE A 51 -8.13 16.82 -36.06
N GLN A 52 -9.15 16.24 -36.70
CA GLN A 52 -9.37 14.80 -36.79
C GLN A 52 -8.22 14.09 -37.51
N GLU A 53 -7.70 14.70 -38.58
CA GLU A 53 -6.57 14.12 -39.35
C GLU A 53 -5.28 14.19 -38.54
N VAL A 54 -5.03 15.32 -37.89
CA VAL A 54 -3.86 15.52 -37.03
C VAL A 54 -3.89 14.56 -35.83
N GLU A 55 -5.04 14.48 -35.15
CA GLU A 55 -5.23 13.59 -33.99
C GLU A 55 -5.07 12.12 -34.39
N SER A 56 -5.66 11.71 -35.52
CA SER A 56 -5.56 10.33 -36.01
C SER A 56 -4.11 9.95 -36.32
N ALA A 57 -3.35 10.84 -36.97
CA ALA A 57 -1.93 10.59 -37.27
C ALA A 57 -1.09 10.41 -36.00
N ILE A 58 -1.30 11.27 -34.99
CA ILE A 58 -0.62 11.14 -33.68
C ILE A 58 -1.05 9.86 -32.96
N SER A 59 -2.34 9.51 -33.00
CA SER A 59 -2.83 8.28 -32.39
C SER A 59 -2.29 7.02 -33.07
N MET A 60 -2.09 7.02 -34.39
CA MET A 60 -1.43 5.91 -35.07
C MET A 60 0.02 5.76 -34.58
N LEU A 61 0.75 6.88 -34.44
CA LEU A 61 2.09 6.90 -33.87
C LEU A 61 2.09 6.37 -32.42
N TYR A 62 1.10 6.73 -31.60
CA TYR A 62 0.93 6.21 -30.24
C TYR A 62 0.83 4.68 -30.17
N HIS A 63 0.17 4.04 -31.14
CA HIS A 63 -0.06 2.59 -31.13
C HIS A 63 1.10 1.75 -31.64
N VAL A 64 2.14 2.36 -32.25
CA VAL A 64 3.31 1.62 -32.76
C VAL A 64 4.00 0.79 -31.69
N GLY A 65 3.95 1.23 -30.43
CA GLY A 65 4.56 0.53 -29.31
C GLY A 65 3.89 -0.80 -28.97
N GLU A 66 2.76 -1.14 -29.59
CA GLU A 66 2.08 -2.44 -29.49
C GLU A 66 2.46 -3.36 -30.66
N ILE A 67 3.08 -2.81 -31.71
CA ILE A 67 3.51 -3.51 -32.91
C ILE A 67 4.96 -3.96 -32.75
N VAL A 68 5.81 -3.07 -32.24
CA VAL A 68 7.25 -3.33 -32.04
C VAL A 68 7.57 -3.38 -30.56
N LYS A 69 8.32 -4.40 -30.13
CA LYS A 69 8.88 -4.45 -28.77
C LYS A 69 9.94 -3.36 -28.61
N LEU A 70 9.54 -2.22 -28.07
CA LEU A 70 10.42 -1.09 -27.79
C LEU A 70 11.45 -1.47 -26.72
N ASN A 71 12.72 -1.55 -27.13
CA ASN A 71 13.85 -1.66 -26.20
C ASN A 71 14.73 -0.41 -26.37
N ALA A 72 14.59 0.57 -25.48
CA ALA A 72 15.36 1.81 -25.52
C ALA A 72 16.89 1.61 -25.38
N VAL A 73 17.34 0.43 -24.91
CA VAL A 73 18.76 0.09 -24.72
C VAL A 73 19.37 -0.59 -25.97
N LYS A 74 18.54 -1.09 -26.90
CA LYS A 74 19.02 -1.71 -28.15
C LYS A 74 18.69 -0.79 -29.31
N THR A 75 19.72 -0.22 -29.93
CA THR A 75 19.57 0.45 -31.23
C THR A 75 19.09 -0.56 -32.26
N GLY A 76 18.17 -0.14 -33.12
CA GLY A 76 17.58 -0.99 -34.13
C GLY A 76 16.78 -0.16 -35.12
N PRO A 77 16.65 -0.62 -36.38
CA PRO A 77 16.10 0.19 -37.47
C PRO A 77 14.67 0.68 -37.18
N ALA A 78 13.85 -0.12 -36.49
CA ALA A 78 12.51 0.29 -36.09
C ALA A 78 12.52 1.41 -35.02
N ASN A 79 13.45 1.37 -34.06
CA ASN A 79 13.58 2.44 -33.06
C ASN A 79 13.99 3.76 -33.72
N ASP A 80 14.89 3.71 -34.71
CA ASP A 80 15.34 4.90 -35.44
C ASP A 80 14.21 5.52 -36.26
N LYS A 81 13.41 4.70 -36.96
CA LYS A 81 12.21 5.15 -37.69
C LYS A 81 11.20 5.82 -36.75
N ILE A 82 10.91 5.21 -35.59
CA ILE A 82 10.00 5.79 -34.58
C ILE A 82 10.57 7.09 -34.02
N PHE A 83 11.86 7.10 -33.70
CA PHE A 83 12.54 8.27 -33.14
C PHE A 83 12.48 9.46 -34.10
N ALA A 84 12.66 9.25 -35.40
CA ALA A 84 12.52 10.31 -36.40
C ALA A 84 11.11 10.92 -36.42
N MET A 85 10.06 10.10 -36.34
CA MET A 85 8.67 10.59 -36.25
C MET A 85 8.40 11.33 -34.93
N LEU A 86 8.97 10.87 -33.81
CA LEU A 86 8.88 11.55 -32.52
C LEU A 86 9.62 12.89 -32.52
N GLN A 87 10.79 12.97 -33.16
CA GLN A 87 11.50 14.22 -33.38
C GLN A 87 10.64 15.22 -34.15
N LEU A 88 9.98 14.78 -35.21
CA LEU A 88 9.05 15.63 -35.96
C LEU A 88 7.86 16.07 -35.11
N LEU A 89 7.27 15.16 -34.34
CA LEU A 89 6.17 15.46 -33.41
C LEU A 89 6.54 16.60 -32.45
N VAL A 90 7.70 16.50 -31.82
CA VAL A 90 8.17 17.52 -30.86
C VAL A 90 8.54 18.83 -31.54
N LYS A 91 9.19 18.79 -32.71
CA LYS A 91 9.67 19.99 -33.43
C LYS A 91 8.58 20.70 -34.25
N SER A 92 7.47 20.05 -34.55
CA SER A 92 6.36 20.63 -35.33
C SER A 92 5.55 21.69 -34.57
N ASP A 93 5.72 21.80 -33.25
CA ASP A 93 4.90 22.62 -32.34
C ASP A 93 3.40 22.29 -32.39
N VAL A 94 3.01 21.08 -32.83
CA VAL A 94 1.61 20.64 -32.85
C VAL A 94 0.95 20.65 -31.47
N SER A 95 1.74 20.67 -30.39
CA SER A 95 1.27 20.86 -29.01
C SER A 95 0.56 22.20 -28.77
N GLN A 96 0.74 23.19 -29.66
CA GLN A 96 0.04 24.48 -29.64
C GLN A 96 -1.35 24.44 -30.29
N HIS A 97 -1.82 23.29 -30.78
CA HIS A 97 -3.11 23.18 -31.45
C HIS A 97 -4.26 23.56 -30.50
N SER A 98 -5.24 24.30 -31.02
CA SER A 98 -6.42 24.74 -30.26
C SER A 98 -7.36 23.62 -29.79
N HIS A 99 -7.26 22.41 -30.35
CA HIS A 99 -8.22 21.35 -30.13
C HIS A 99 -7.69 20.38 -29.08
N THR A 100 -8.47 20.19 -28.00
CA THR A 100 -8.09 19.38 -26.84
C THR A 100 -7.66 17.95 -27.19
N ALA A 101 -8.32 17.30 -28.16
CA ALA A 101 -7.96 15.93 -28.56
C ALA A 101 -6.53 15.83 -29.13
N VAL A 102 -6.09 16.82 -29.92
CA VAL A 102 -4.73 16.84 -30.50
C VAL A 102 -3.69 17.08 -29.41
N VAL A 103 -3.97 18.02 -28.50
CA VAL A 103 -3.09 18.31 -27.36
C VAL A 103 -2.92 17.09 -26.47
N LEU A 104 -4.02 16.39 -26.15
CA LEU A 104 -3.97 15.16 -25.36
C LEU A 104 -3.21 14.04 -26.09
N ALA A 105 -3.47 13.83 -27.38
CA ALA A 105 -2.76 12.84 -28.18
C ALA A 105 -1.24 13.11 -28.22
N TYR A 106 -0.84 14.39 -28.31
CA TYR A 106 0.57 14.79 -28.20
C TYR A 106 1.17 14.35 -26.87
N PHE A 107 0.58 14.76 -25.73
CA PHE A 107 1.13 14.43 -24.41
C PHE A 107 1.14 12.94 -24.12
N GLU A 108 0.10 12.20 -24.51
CA GLU A 108 0.06 10.75 -24.35
C GLU A 108 1.16 10.05 -25.15
N THR A 109 1.44 10.54 -26.37
CA THR A 109 2.47 10.00 -27.24
C THR A 109 3.87 10.26 -26.67
N VAL A 110 4.20 11.51 -26.31
CA VAL A 110 5.52 11.82 -25.75
C VAL A 110 5.77 11.13 -24.41
N SER A 111 4.73 10.95 -23.57
CA SER A 111 4.85 10.18 -22.33
C SER A 111 4.97 8.67 -22.57
N ARG A 112 4.33 8.11 -23.62
CA ARG A 112 4.50 6.69 -23.95
C ARG A 112 5.91 6.36 -24.40
N TYR A 113 6.51 7.25 -25.20
CA TYR A 113 7.85 7.08 -25.77
C TYR A 113 8.95 7.84 -25.02
N GLU A 114 8.70 8.19 -23.75
CA GLU A 114 9.62 8.95 -22.89
C GLU A 114 11.06 8.41 -22.92
N ARG A 115 11.24 7.09 -22.96
CA ARG A 115 12.57 6.44 -22.99
C ARG A 115 13.33 6.64 -24.30
N LEU A 116 12.64 6.71 -25.44
CA LEU A 116 13.30 6.99 -26.73
C LEU A 116 13.64 8.48 -26.85
N LEU A 117 12.77 9.35 -26.36
CA LEU A 117 13.01 10.79 -26.34
C LEU A 117 14.20 11.18 -25.45
N ALA A 118 14.47 10.39 -24.40
CA ALA A 118 15.58 10.61 -23.47
C ALA A 118 16.98 10.57 -24.10
N VAL A 119 17.11 10.05 -25.32
CA VAL A 119 18.39 10.01 -26.07
C VAL A 119 18.85 11.42 -26.45
N ASP A 120 17.91 12.34 -26.69
CA ASP A 120 18.20 13.70 -27.13
C ASP A 120 17.74 14.73 -26.08
N ARG A 121 18.72 15.46 -25.54
CA ARG A 121 18.51 16.45 -24.48
C ARG A 121 17.63 17.62 -24.91
N GLU A 122 17.72 18.05 -26.17
CA GLU A 122 16.91 19.17 -26.68
C GLU A 122 15.45 18.78 -26.78
N LEU A 123 15.16 17.55 -27.21
CA LEU A 123 13.79 17.02 -27.25
C LEU A 123 13.19 16.92 -25.86
N VAL A 124 13.95 16.39 -24.88
CA VAL A 124 13.50 16.32 -23.49
C VAL A 124 13.16 17.71 -22.97
N LEU A 125 14.03 18.71 -23.20
CA LEU A 125 13.76 20.08 -22.77
C LEU A 125 12.51 20.67 -23.45
N SER A 126 12.34 20.46 -24.75
CA SER A 126 11.14 20.91 -25.48
C SER A 126 9.86 20.30 -24.93
N VAL A 127 9.86 18.98 -24.68
CA VAL A 127 8.73 18.27 -24.07
C VAL A 127 8.44 18.80 -22.67
N VAL A 128 9.47 18.98 -21.84
CA VAL A 128 9.32 19.55 -20.49
C VAL A 128 8.74 20.96 -20.54
N THR A 129 9.23 21.83 -21.43
CA THR A 129 8.69 23.18 -21.61
C THR A 129 7.21 23.13 -22.01
N SER A 130 6.83 22.19 -22.90
CA SER A 130 5.42 22.03 -23.27
C SER A 130 4.53 21.59 -22.11
N PHE A 131 5.05 20.80 -21.16
CA PHE A 131 4.32 20.50 -19.94
C PHE A 131 4.15 21.75 -19.07
N LEU A 132 5.18 22.58 -18.93
CA LEU A 132 5.22 23.69 -17.97
C LEU A 132 4.49 24.96 -18.40
N ASP A 133 4.03 25.06 -19.64
CA ASP A 133 3.37 26.26 -20.16
C ASP A 133 1.86 26.04 -20.42
N GLN A 134 1.24 27.01 -21.10
CA GLN A 134 -0.21 27.02 -21.42
C GLN A 134 -0.67 25.83 -22.28
N ARG A 135 0.26 25.07 -22.88
CA ARG A 135 -0.07 23.84 -23.60
C ARG A 135 -0.41 22.70 -22.63
N GLY A 136 0.25 22.65 -21.47
CA GLY A 136 0.24 21.53 -20.56
C GLY A 136 -0.48 21.80 -19.24
N LEU A 137 0.29 22.11 -18.20
CA LEU A 137 -0.17 22.25 -16.82
C LEU A 137 -0.97 23.54 -16.58
N HIS A 138 -0.76 24.56 -17.42
CA HIS A 138 -1.46 25.84 -17.35
C HIS A 138 -2.54 25.99 -18.42
N HIS A 139 -2.97 24.87 -19.01
CA HIS A 139 -3.95 24.86 -20.07
C HIS A 139 -5.33 25.35 -19.58
N PRO A 140 -6.09 26.14 -20.36
CA PRO A 140 -7.39 26.67 -19.93
C PRO A 140 -8.46 25.60 -19.72
N ASN A 141 -8.37 24.47 -20.43
CA ASN A 141 -9.28 23.33 -20.28
C ASN A 141 -8.87 22.43 -19.09
N PRO A 142 -9.72 22.29 -18.04
CA PRO A 142 -9.41 21.48 -16.87
C PRO A 142 -9.25 19.97 -17.16
N LYS A 143 -9.86 19.45 -18.23
CA LYS A 143 -9.64 18.07 -18.68
C LYS A 143 -8.19 17.85 -19.13
N VAL A 144 -7.61 18.83 -19.83
CA VAL A 144 -6.21 18.80 -20.26
C VAL A 144 -5.30 18.86 -19.05
N VAL A 145 -5.47 19.87 -18.19
CA VAL A 145 -4.68 20.04 -16.95
C VAL A 145 -4.69 18.76 -16.11
N CYS A 146 -5.86 18.13 -15.94
CA CYS A 146 -5.96 16.88 -15.20
C CYS A 146 -5.08 15.77 -15.78
N ARG A 147 -5.12 15.60 -17.10
CA ARG A 147 -4.38 14.55 -17.78
C ARG A 147 -2.89 14.88 -17.83
N THR A 148 -2.52 16.13 -18.10
CA THR A 148 -1.13 16.57 -18.19
C THR A 148 -0.43 16.54 -16.83
N VAL A 149 -1.09 16.86 -15.72
CA VAL A 149 -0.54 16.68 -14.36
C VAL A 149 -0.15 15.22 -14.10
N TYR A 150 -1.02 14.27 -14.45
CA TYR A 150 -0.73 12.84 -14.31
C TYR A 150 0.42 12.39 -15.22
N LEU A 151 0.36 12.76 -16.51
CA LEU A 151 1.38 12.41 -17.51
C LEU A 151 2.74 13.01 -17.16
N PHE A 152 2.77 14.26 -16.69
CA PHE A 152 3.97 14.91 -16.17
C PHE A 152 4.56 14.14 -14.99
N SER A 153 3.74 13.72 -14.02
CA SER A 153 4.24 12.93 -12.89
C SER A 153 4.83 11.59 -13.31
N ARG A 154 4.22 10.92 -14.28
CA ARG A 154 4.76 9.70 -14.87
C ARG A 154 6.09 9.96 -15.59
N PHE A 155 6.13 11.01 -16.41
CA PHE A 155 7.32 11.40 -17.17
C PHE A 155 8.49 11.72 -16.24
N VAL A 156 8.26 12.52 -15.20
CA VAL A 156 9.27 12.85 -14.17
C VAL A 156 9.80 11.59 -13.49
N ARG A 157 8.93 10.66 -13.08
CA ARG A 157 9.37 9.40 -12.44
C ARG A 157 10.22 8.54 -13.37
N SER A 158 9.82 8.42 -14.64
CA SER A 158 10.56 7.61 -15.60
C SER A 158 11.89 8.25 -16.01
N GLN A 159 11.97 9.59 -16.05
CA GLN A 159 13.11 10.34 -16.58
C GLN A 159 13.92 11.08 -15.51
N LYS A 160 13.76 10.73 -14.23
CA LYS A 160 14.35 11.43 -13.09
C LYS A 160 15.87 11.68 -13.19
N LEU A 161 16.62 10.78 -13.84
CA LEU A 161 18.06 10.94 -14.06
C LEU A 161 18.35 11.96 -15.18
N SER A 162 17.67 11.85 -16.32
CA SER A 162 17.79 12.77 -17.46
C SER A 162 17.35 14.18 -17.10
N LEU A 163 16.35 14.31 -16.22
CA LEU A 163 15.79 15.58 -15.74
C LEU A 163 16.59 16.22 -14.61
N SER A 164 17.55 15.52 -14.02
CA SER A 164 18.31 16.00 -12.85
C SER A 164 18.98 17.36 -13.08
N GLN A 165 19.50 17.60 -14.28
CA GLN A 165 20.14 18.85 -14.68
C GLN A 165 19.15 20.00 -14.96
N TYR A 166 17.87 19.69 -15.19
CA TYR A 166 16.81 20.67 -15.46
C TYR A 166 15.91 20.90 -14.24
N ALA A 167 16.21 20.25 -13.11
CA ALA A 167 15.33 20.26 -11.94
C ALA A 167 15.00 21.68 -11.47
N GLN A 168 15.97 22.61 -11.43
CA GLN A 168 15.73 24.00 -11.02
C GLN A 168 14.76 24.73 -11.97
N PHE A 169 14.97 24.60 -13.28
CA PHE A 169 14.08 25.19 -14.28
C PHE A 169 12.64 24.68 -14.12
N ILE A 170 12.50 23.36 -13.93
CA ILE A 170 11.20 22.71 -13.76
C ILE A 170 10.54 23.19 -12.47
N LEU A 171 11.25 23.21 -11.35
CA LEU A 171 10.72 23.64 -10.06
C LEU A 171 10.22 25.09 -10.09
N THR A 172 10.95 26.00 -10.76
CA THR A 172 10.52 27.39 -10.96
C THR A 172 9.22 27.48 -11.77
N GLY A 173 9.09 26.69 -12.83
CA GLY A 173 7.87 26.65 -13.66
C GLY A 173 6.64 26.04 -12.96
N LEU A 174 6.80 25.45 -11.76
CA LEU A 174 5.69 24.90 -10.97
C LEU A 174 5.29 25.80 -9.80
N GLN A 175 6.02 26.89 -9.51
CA GLN A 175 5.80 27.71 -8.32
C GLN A 175 4.41 28.33 -8.25
N ASP A 176 3.88 28.81 -9.38
CA ASP A 176 2.57 29.44 -9.44
C ASP A 176 1.42 28.44 -9.21
N LEU A 177 1.59 27.18 -9.64
CA LEU A 177 0.66 26.08 -9.37
C LEU A 177 0.67 25.66 -7.89
N LEU A 178 1.79 25.91 -7.20
CA LEU A 178 1.87 25.77 -5.75
C LEU A 178 1.23 26.96 -5.05
N ASP A 179 1.28 28.17 -5.61
CA ASP A 179 0.72 29.41 -5.05
C ASP A 179 -0.80 29.54 -5.25
N GLY A 180 -1.53 28.52 -4.80
CA GLY A 180 -2.95 28.65 -4.51
C GLY A 180 -3.16 29.67 -3.38
N SER A 181 -3.86 30.77 -3.68
CA SER A 181 -4.40 31.71 -2.68
C SER A 181 -5.02 30.96 -1.50
N ARG A 182 -5.15 31.62 -0.34
CA ARG A 182 -5.84 31.11 0.87
C ARG A 182 -7.33 30.70 0.64
N SER A 183 -7.78 30.63 -0.60
CA SER A 183 -9.09 30.12 -0.98
C SER A 183 -9.20 28.62 -0.71
N LEU A 184 -10.35 28.22 -0.18
CA LEU A 184 -10.72 26.81 0.00
C LEU A 184 -10.90 26.06 -1.34
N THR A 185 -10.92 26.76 -2.47
CA THR A 185 -10.94 26.17 -3.82
C THR A 185 -9.53 26.22 -4.44
N PRO A 186 -8.73 25.15 -4.33
CA PRO A 186 -7.41 25.12 -4.95
C PRO A 186 -7.50 25.20 -6.48
N LEU A 187 -6.47 25.76 -7.12
CA LEU A 187 -6.32 25.82 -8.59
C LEU A 187 -6.37 24.41 -9.23
N LEU A 188 -5.81 23.43 -8.53
CA LEU A 188 -5.84 22.01 -8.88
C LEU A 188 -6.70 21.24 -7.88
N ARG A 189 -7.46 20.26 -8.36
CA ARG A 189 -8.22 19.37 -7.49
C ARG A 189 -7.28 18.58 -6.57
N PRO A 190 -7.71 18.19 -5.36
CA PRO A 190 -6.87 17.41 -4.42
C PRO A 190 -6.22 16.17 -5.06
N GLU A 191 -6.97 15.43 -5.87
CA GLU A 191 -6.50 14.25 -6.61
C GLU A 191 -5.39 14.54 -7.62
N GLN A 192 -5.25 15.78 -8.08
CA GLN A 192 -4.21 16.21 -9.01
C GLN A 192 -2.98 16.70 -8.25
N GLN A 193 -3.18 17.41 -7.14
CA GLN A 193 -2.09 17.93 -6.31
C GLN A 193 -1.15 16.83 -5.82
N VAL A 194 -1.67 15.65 -5.49
CA VAL A 194 -0.84 14.52 -5.05
C VAL A 194 0.22 14.12 -6.08
N PHE A 195 -0.09 14.21 -7.38
CA PHE A 195 0.85 13.92 -8.46
C PHE A 195 1.88 15.03 -8.61
N LEU A 196 1.46 16.29 -8.47
CA LEU A 196 2.36 17.45 -8.53
C LEU A 196 3.38 17.42 -7.39
N TYR A 197 2.93 17.33 -6.14
CA TYR A 197 3.83 17.28 -4.97
C TYR A 197 4.74 16.04 -4.98
N GLU A 198 4.26 14.89 -5.47
CA GLU A 198 5.11 13.72 -5.68
C GLU A 198 6.22 13.99 -6.72
N SER A 199 5.88 14.69 -7.81
CA SER A 199 6.85 15.05 -8.87
C SER A 199 7.90 16.03 -8.36
N ILE A 200 7.48 17.03 -7.60
CA ILE A 200 8.38 18.00 -6.95
C ILE A 200 9.34 17.29 -6.00
N GLY A 201 8.81 16.39 -5.16
CA GLY A 201 9.63 15.58 -4.26
C GLY A 201 10.67 14.75 -5.01
N VAL A 202 10.28 14.10 -6.10
CA VAL A 202 11.21 13.34 -6.95
C VAL A 202 12.27 14.27 -7.57
N LEU A 203 11.88 15.42 -8.13
CA LEU A 203 12.78 16.37 -8.77
C LEU A 203 13.81 16.97 -7.81
N ILE A 204 13.41 17.32 -6.58
CA ILE A 204 14.35 17.84 -5.57
C ILE A 204 15.36 16.75 -5.20
N ILE A 205 14.91 15.52 -4.98
CA ILE A 205 15.79 14.44 -4.51
C ILE A 205 16.70 13.90 -5.60
N SER A 206 16.20 13.72 -6.82
CA SER A 206 16.99 13.24 -7.96
C SER A 206 17.72 14.36 -8.71
N GLY A 207 17.42 15.62 -8.40
CA GLY A 207 18.07 16.79 -8.99
C GLY A 207 19.56 16.86 -8.68
N ASN A 208 20.30 17.51 -9.56
CA ASN A 208 21.73 17.75 -9.40
C ASN A 208 21.99 18.91 -8.42
N PHE A 209 21.54 18.72 -7.19
CA PHE A 209 21.63 19.69 -6.09
C PHE A 209 22.54 19.14 -4.98
N GLN A 210 23.20 20.04 -4.26
CA GLN A 210 23.85 19.70 -3.00
C GLN A 210 22.80 19.40 -1.92
N ASN A 211 23.18 18.67 -0.87
CA ASN A 211 22.24 18.29 0.19
C ASN A 211 21.61 19.52 0.88
N GLN A 212 22.37 20.61 1.06
CA GLN A 212 21.87 21.86 1.61
C GLN A 212 20.79 22.51 0.73
N GLU A 213 20.97 22.49 -0.60
CA GLU A 213 19.98 23.02 -1.54
C GLU A 213 18.71 22.15 -1.54
N LYS A 214 18.86 20.82 -1.48
CA LYS A 214 17.72 19.90 -1.35
C LYS A 214 16.92 20.18 -0.09
N HIS A 215 17.61 20.39 1.04
CA HIS A 215 16.99 20.80 2.30
C HIS A 215 16.22 22.12 2.14
N GLN A 216 16.83 23.16 1.55
CA GLN A 216 16.19 24.46 1.37
C GLN A 216 14.93 24.39 0.48
N TYR A 217 14.98 23.69 -0.65
CA TYR A 217 13.81 23.51 -1.50
C TYR A 217 12.68 22.78 -0.78
N LEU A 218 12.99 21.69 -0.07
CA LEU A 218 11.98 20.97 0.71
C LEU A 218 11.41 21.82 1.84
N GLN A 219 12.26 22.57 2.55
CA GLN A 219 11.86 23.48 3.61
C GLN A 219 10.89 24.54 3.08
N GLN A 220 11.20 25.19 1.95
CA GLN A 220 10.33 26.20 1.35
C GLN A 220 8.94 25.64 1.00
N VAL A 221 8.89 24.48 0.34
CA VAL A 221 7.62 23.83 -0.04
C VAL A 221 6.82 23.40 1.18
N LEU A 222 7.48 22.79 2.17
CA LEU A 222 6.84 22.27 3.37
C LEU A 222 6.33 23.41 4.28
N THR A 223 7.11 24.48 4.45
CA THR A 223 6.69 25.66 5.21
C THR A 223 5.44 26.29 4.60
N ASN A 224 5.40 26.47 3.28
CA ASN A 224 4.20 27.01 2.60
C ASN A 224 2.96 26.12 2.84
N LEU A 225 3.11 24.80 2.77
CA LEU A 225 2.04 23.84 3.09
C LEU A 225 1.57 23.95 4.54
N ILE A 226 2.50 24.01 5.50
CA ILE A 226 2.20 24.10 6.93
C ILE A 226 1.52 25.43 7.28
N GLU A 227 1.98 26.55 6.72
CA GLU A 227 1.37 27.86 6.95
C GLU A 227 -0.08 27.89 6.46
N ARG A 228 -0.35 27.30 5.28
CA ARG A 228 -1.72 27.16 4.77
C ARG A 228 -2.56 26.23 5.62
N PHE A 229 -1.98 25.12 6.05
CA PHE A 229 -2.64 24.18 6.96
C PHE A 229 -3.08 24.89 8.23
N ASN A 230 -2.17 25.63 8.88
CA ASN A 230 -2.48 26.36 10.11
C ASN A 230 -3.48 27.50 9.89
N GLY A 231 -3.38 28.21 8.76
CA GLY A 231 -4.34 29.23 8.36
C GLY A 231 -5.76 28.69 8.25
N VAL A 232 -5.94 27.55 7.58
CA VAL A 232 -7.26 26.90 7.43
C VAL A 232 -7.72 26.21 8.72
N LEU A 233 -6.80 25.62 9.48
CA LEU A 233 -7.10 25.01 10.79
C LEU A 233 -7.69 26.03 11.76
N SER A 234 -7.22 27.28 11.72
CA SER A 234 -7.76 28.36 12.56
C SER A 234 -9.25 28.63 12.32
N MET A 235 -9.77 28.35 11.11
CA MET A 235 -11.19 28.50 10.78
C MET A 235 -12.07 27.49 11.53
N LEU A 236 -11.54 26.30 11.86
CA LEU A 236 -12.26 25.33 12.69
C LEU A 236 -12.41 25.83 14.13
N ASN A 237 -11.42 26.58 14.64
CA ASN A 237 -11.40 27.10 16.00
C ASN A 237 -12.30 28.33 16.18
N THR A 238 -12.47 29.15 15.14
CA THR A 238 -13.34 30.33 15.17
C THR A 238 -14.81 30.01 14.88
N GLY A 239 -15.14 28.73 14.69
CA GLY A 239 -16.50 28.25 14.42
C GLY A 239 -16.84 28.26 12.93
N ALA A 240 -16.32 27.29 12.17
CA ALA A 240 -16.74 27.06 10.79
C ALA A 240 -18.27 26.95 10.71
N GLY A 241 -18.91 27.81 9.91
CA GLY A 241 -20.36 27.87 9.77
C GLY A 241 -20.89 26.68 8.98
N SER A 242 -22.02 26.08 9.34
CA SER A 242 -22.62 24.92 8.65
C SER A 242 -21.77 23.62 8.58
N ALA A 243 -22.44 22.47 8.56
CA ALA A 243 -21.78 21.17 8.46
C ALA A 243 -20.97 20.99 7.16
N LYS A 244 -21.42 21.60 6.05
CA LYS A 244 -20.76 21.50 4.74
C LYS A 244 -19.41 22.21 4.69
N GLU A 245 -19.31 23.39 5.29
CA GLU A 245 -18.05 24.14 5.35
C GLU A 245 -17.02 23.36 6.17
N ARG A 246 -17.44 22.78 7.30
CA ARG A 246 -16.59 21.91 8.11
C ARG A 246 -16.04 20.74 7.30
N THR A 247 -16.88 20.03 6.52
CA THR A 247 -16.42 18.94 5.66
C THR A 247 -15.37 19.41 4.65
N LEU A 248 -15.61 20.53 3.95
CA LEU A 248 -14.65 21.09 2.99
C LEU A 248 -13.31 21.46 3.64
N VAL A 249 -13.36 22.05 4.84
CA VAL A 249 -12.16 22.39 5.62
C VAL A 249 -11.40 21.13 6.02
N VAL A 250 -12.10 20.11 6.53
CA VAL A 250 -11.50 18.81 6.91
C VAL A 250 -10.87 18.12 5.69
N ASP A 251 -11.56 18.10 4.54
CA ASP A 251 -11.05 17.52 3.30
C ASP A 251 -9.79 18.24 2.80
N TYR A 252 -9.78 19.58 2.89
CA TYR A 252 -8.61 20.38 2.54
C TYR A 252 -7.42 20.10 3.46
N LEU A 253 -7.64 20.09 4.78
CA LEU A 253 -6.58 19.81 5.76
C LEU A 253 -5.99 18.40 5.58
N ASN A 254 -6.85 17.39 5.36
CA ASN A 254 -6.42 16.04 5.00
C ASN A 254 -5.58 16.05 3.72
N SER A 255 -6.03 16.77 2.68
CA SER A 255 -5.31 16.89 1.41
C SER A 255 -3.92 17.50 1.57
N VAL A 256 -3.76 18.50 2.43
CA VAL A 256 -2.44 19.09 2.74
C VAL A 256 -1.51 18.07 3.40
N MET A 257 -1.97 17.31 4.39
CA MET A 257 -1.16 16.25 5.00
C MET A 257 -0.75 15.17 3.98
N ILE A 258 -1.67 14.80 3.08
CA ILE A 258 -1.39 13.86 1.98
C ILE A 258 -0.35 14.45 1.04
N ASN A 259 -0.44 15.73 0.68
CA ASN A 259 0.54 16.40 -0.17
C ASN A 259 1.93 16.43 0.48
N CYS A 260 2.03 16.71 1.79
CA CYS A 260 3.27 16.57 2.54
C CYS A 260 3.83 15.15 2.49
N SER A 261 2.96 14.14 2.63
CA SER A 261 3.34 12.72 2.47
C SER A 261 3.91 12.43 1.08
N ARG A 262 3.24 12.92 0.02
CA ARG A 262 3.63 12.71 -1.38
C ARG A 262 4.97 13.37 -1.72
N LEU A 263 5.24 14.55 -1.17
CA LEU A 263 6.52 15.24 -1.30
C LEU A 263 7.70 14.38 -0.84
N THR A 264 7.50 13.53 0.17
CA THR A 264 8.56 12.65 0.68
C THR A 264 8.85 11.44 -0.20
N LYS A 265 8.07 11.16 -1.25
CA LYS A 265 8.26 9.95 -2.07
C LYS A 265 9.52 9.93 -2.92
N GLY A 266 10.18 11.08 -3.07
CA GLY A 266 11.53 11.14 -3.64
C GLY A 266 12.54 10.34 -2.80
N PHE A 267 12.33 10.25 -1.48
CA PHE A 267 13.16 9.46 -0.57
C PHE A 267 12.88 7.96 -0.71
N THR A 268 13.95 7.20 -0.86
CA THR A 268 13.94 5.74 -1.04
C THR A 268 14.87 5.09 -0.01
N GLY A 269 14.94 3.76 0.03
CA GLY A 269 15.90 3.08 0.92
C GLY A 269 17.37 3.40 0.62
N GLN A 270 17.69 3.99 -0.54
CA GLN A 270 19.06 4.40 -0.90
C GLN A 270 19.35 5.87 -0.59
N ILE A 271 18.34 6.74 -0.69
CA ILE A 271 18.44 8.18 -0.41
C ILE A 271 17.51 8.48 0.74
N THR A 272 18.08 8.58 1.94
CA THR A 272 17.33 8.74 3.20
C THR A 272 17.19 10.22 3.55
N ALA A 273 16.19 10.55 4.39
CA ALA A 273 16.03 11.92 4.88
C ALA A 273 17.26 12.38 5.67
N GLN A 274 17.95 11.45 6.34
CA GLN A 274 19.19 11.70 7.06
C GLN A 274 20.30 12.16 6.11
N SER A 275 20.45 11.52 4.95
CA SER A 275 21.48 11.89 3.97
C SER A 275 21.32 13.31 3.42
N CYS A 276 20.09 13.85 3.45
CA CYS A 276 19.79 15.22 3.03
C CYS A 276 19.53 16.17 4.21
N GLU A 277 19.78 15.74 5.46
CA GLU A 277 19.57 16.55 6.68
C GLU A 277 18.14 17.13 6.78
N CYS A 278 17.13 16.38 6.32
CA CYS A 278 15.73 16.84 6.23
C CYS A 278 14.83 16.31 7.38
N GLN A 279 15.40 15.61 8.35
CA GLN A 279 14.64 14.93 9.41
C GLN A 279 13.84 15.93 10.27
N ASP A 280 14.49 17.03 10.67
CA ASP A 280 13.88 18.06 11.51
C ASP A 280 12.65 18.69 10.86
N LEU A 281 12.67 18.86 9.53
CA LEU A 281 11.52 19.37 8.76
C LEU A 281 10.30 18.46 8.90
N PHE A 282 10.53 17.15 8.80
CA PHE A 282 9.47 16.15 8.87
C PHE A 282 8.94 15.95 10.30
N VAL A 283 9.82 16.04 11.30
CA VAL A 283 9.43 16.01 12.72
C VAL A 283 8.64 17.27 13.08
N ALA A 284 9.05 18.46 12.61
CA ALA A 284 8.31 19.69 12.82
C ALA A 284 6.89 19.62 12.24
N ALA A 285 6.75 19.14 11.00
CA ALA A 285 5.45 18.90 10.37
C ALA A 285 4.62 17.85 11.13
N LEU A 286 5.25 16.76 11.58
CA LEU A 286 4.61 15.71 12.37
C LEU A 286 3.99 16.28 13.66
N ASN A 287 4.72 17.15 14.36
CA ASN A 287 4.23 17.79 15.58
C ASN A 287 2.98 18.63 15.30
N VAL A 288 3.02 19.48 14.27
CA VAL A 288 1.85 20.29 13.84
C VAL A 288 0.64 19.40 13.55
N PHE A 289 0.82 18.32 12.79
CA PHE A 289 -0.28 17.44 12.43
C PHE A 289 -0.82 16.63 13.61
N THR A 290 0.04 16.23 14.54
CA THR A 290 -0.35 15.50 15.75
C THR A 290 -1.16 16.41 16.69
N ASP A 291 -0.76 17.68 16.82
CA ASP A 291 -1.50 18.64 17.63
C ASP A 291 -2.85 18.96 16.97
N ALA A 292 -2.90 19.08 15.64
CA ALA A 292 -4.14 19.25 14.88
C ALA A 292 -5.11 18.06 15.01
N MET A 293 -4.61 16.82 15.04
CA MET A 293 -5.43 15.62 15.31
C MET A 293 -6.13 15.71 16.67
N THR A 294 -5.42 16.20 17.68
CA THR A 294 -5.97 16.36 19.03
C THR A 294 -7.05 17.45 19.05
N LEU A 295 -6.78 18.59 18.40
CA LEU A 295 -7.73 19.73 18.32
C LEU A 295 -9.01 19.38 17.56
N THR A 296 -8.89 18.65 16.45
CA THR A 296 -10.02 18.30 15.58
C THR A 296 -10.79 17.06 16.03
N ARG A 297 -10.47 16.50 17.20
CA ARG A 297 -11.06 15.24 17.70
C ARG A 297 -10.95 14.12 16.67
N CYS A 298 -9.78 14.03 16.02
CA CYS A 298 -9.41 12.98 15.08
C CYS A 298 -10.13 12.96 13.71
N GLU A 299 -10.80 14.04 13.30
CA GLU A 299 -11.41 14.15 11.96
C GLU A 299 -10.38 14.13 10.80
N LEU A 300 -9.10 14.40 11.10
CA LEU A 300 -7.99 14.42 10.12
C LEU A 300 -7.27 13.06 9.96
N PHE A 301 -7.93 11.97 10.36
CA PHE A 301 -7.35 10.63 10.42
C PHE A 301 -6.71 10.18 9.10
N ASN A 302 -7.39 10.40 7.96
CA ASN A 302 -6.94 9.91 6.65
C ASN A 302 -5.61 10.54 6.22
N GLY A 303 -5.49 11.86 6.33
CA GLY A 303 -4.28 12.59 5.98
C GLY A 303 -3.15 12.28 6.96
N TYR A 304 -3.46 12.24 8.25
CA TYR A 304 -2.49 11.93 9.30
C TYR A 304 -1.88 10.54 9.12
N LYS A 305 -2.72 9.52 8.93
CA LYS A 305 -2.30 8.13 8.64
C LYS A 305 -1.37 8.06 7.43
N GLN A 306 -1.74 8.69 6.30
CA GLN A 306 -0.90 8.69 5.10
C GLN A 306 0.46 9.37 5.31
N TYR A 307 0.52 10.40 6.15
CA TYR A 307 1.77 11.03 6.55
C TYR A 307 2.62 10.09 7.42
N LEU A 308 2.03 9.48 8.45
CA LEU A 308 2.73 8.54 9.35
C LEU A 308 3.36 7.36 8.61
N HIS A 309 2.65 6.76 7.66
CA HIS A 309 3.20 5.65 6.85
C HIS A 309 4.49 6.05 6.10
N ARG A 310 4.62 7.31 5.70
CA ARG A 310 5.85 7.84 5.10
C ARG A 310 6.90 8.18 6.15
N MET A 311 6.51 8.65 7.33
CA MET A 311 7.46 8.93 8.42
C MET A 311 8.21 7.69 8.89
N VAL A 312 7.54 6.53 8.93
CA VAL A 312 8.19 5.23 9.20
C VAL A 312 9.33 4.94 8.21
N ILE A 313 9.19 5.41 6.96
CA ILE A 313 10.18 5.21 5.89
C ILE A 313 11.26 6.30 5.94
N CYS A 314 10.86 7.56 6.10
CA CYS A 314 11.75 8.71 5.96
C CYS A 314 12.62 8.98 7.19
N LEU A 315 12.03 8.89 8.40
CA LEU A 315 12.74 9.17 9.65
C LEU A 315 13.44 7.94 10.23
N GLU A 316 13.10 6.74 9.74
CA GLU A 316 13.69 5.48 10.19
C GLU A 316 13.72 5.40 11.73
N GLY A 317 14.88 5.19 12.36
CA GLY A 317 15.01 5.06 13.81
C GLY A 317 14.54 6.29 14.59
N ASP A 318 14.65 7.48 14.00
CA ASP A 318 14.31 8.75 14.64
C ASP A 318 12.79 8.96 14.79
N PHE A 319 11.98 8.10 14.16
CA PHE A 319 10.54 8.07 14.37
C PHE A 319 10.12 7.38 15.68
N LEU A 320 10.93 6.44 16.19
CA LEU A 320 10.57 5.62 17.35
C LEU A 320 10.22 6.43 18.62
N PRO A 321 10.91 7.54 18.95
CA PRO A 321 10.52 8.39 20.08
C PRO A 321 9.14 9.05 19.92
N CYS A 322 8.73 9.37 18.70
CA CYS A 322 7.44 10.00 18.39
C CYS A 322 6.30 8.99 18.27
N LEU A 323 6.61 7.71 18.02
CA LEU A 323 5.64 6.65 17.76
C LEU A 323 4.54 6.54 18.83
N PRO A 324 4.82 6.57 20.16
CA PRO A 324 3.76 6.45 21.17
C PRO A 324 2.68 7.53 21.04
N LYS A 325 3.08 8.80 20.92
CA LYS A 325 2.15 9.94 20.77
C LYS A 325 1.31 9.78 19.49
N CYS A 326 1.93 9.36 18.39
CA CYS A 326 1.24 9.17 17.11
C CYS A 326 0.20 8.05 17.17
N VAL A 327 0.57 6.91 17.78
CA VAL A 327 -0.32 5.76 17.94
C VAL A 327 -1.50 6.10 18.85
N GLN A 328 -1.30 6.87 19.92
CA GLN A 328 -2.40 7.32 20.79
C GLN A 328 -3.44 8.15 20.01
N CYS A 329 -3.00 9.05 19.12
CA CYS A 329 -3.92 9.79 18.25
C CYS A 329 -4.69 8.87 17.28
N LEU A 330 -4.04 7.87 16.68
CA LEU A 330 -4.71 6.90 15.81
C LEU A 330 -5.72 6.03 16.57
N VAL A 331 -5.37 5.62 17.80
CA VAL A 331 -6.28 4.84 18.65
C VAL A 331 -7.51 5.66 19.04
N ALA A 332 -7.34 6.95 19.36
CA ALA A 332 -8.46 7.85 19.66
C ALA A 332 -9.39 8.05 18.45
N ALA A 333 -8.85 7.94 17.23
CA ALA A 333 -9.61 8.01 15.97
C ALA A 333 -10.31 6.71 15.59
N THR A 334 -9.99 5.60 16.26
CA THR A 334 -10.49 4.26 15.91
C THR A 334 -11.89 4.04 16.48
N VAL A 335 -12.90 4.07 15.62
CA VAL A 335 -14.32 4.04 16.02
C VAL A 335 -15.14 2.97 15.29
N ASP A 336 -14.62 2.42 14.20
CA ASP A 336 -15.30 1.46 13.32
C ASP A 336 -14.33 0.39 12.77
N PHE A 337 -14.85 -0.56 11.99
CA PHE A 337 -14.04 -1.66 11.44
C PHE A 337 -12.91 -1.17 10.53
N ARG A 338 -13.17 -0.14 9.70
CA ARG A 338 -12.21 0.39 8.73
C ARG A 338 -11.06 1.13 9.40
N SER A 339 -11.37 2.00 10.36
CA SER A 339 -10.36 2.71 11.14
C SER A 339 -9.51 1.76 11.99
N ALA A 340 -10.09 0.66 12.49
CA ALA A 340 -9.34 -0.39 13.18
C ALA A 340 -8.39 -1.15 12.24
N GLU A 341 -8.85 -1.49 11.04
CA GLU A 341 -8.00 -2.12 10.02
C GLU A 341 -6.85 -1.20 9.59
N ASP A 342 -7.12 0.09 9.47
CA ASP A 342 -6.11 1.11 9.18
C ASP A 342 -5.04 1.22 10.28
N LEU A 343 -5.46 1.20 11.55
CA LEU A 343 -4.54 1.16 12.70
C LEU A 343 -3.68 -0.10 12.65
N ILE A 344 -4.29 -1.27 12.40
CA ILE A 344 -3.57 -2.54 12.28
C ILE A 344 -2.55 -2.49 11.14
N THR A 345 -2.94 -1.95 9.99
CA THR A 345 -2.05 -1.81 8.82
C THR A 345 -0.84 -0.93 9.14
N PHE A 346 -1.03 0.17 9.87
CA PHE A 346 0.06 1.00 10.34
C PHE A 346 0.98 0.25 11.32
N LEU A 347 0.42 -0.43 12.32
CA LEU A 347 1.20 -1.20 13.29
C LEU A 347 1.99 -2.34 12.64
N LEU A 348 1.41 -3.03 11.67
CA LEU A 348 2.09 -4.04 10.86
C LEU A 348 3.33 -3.44 10.17
N GLN A 349 3.21 -2.27 9.55
CA GLN A 349 4.35 -1.60 8.92
C GLN A 349 5.45 -1.30 9.95
N VAL A 350 5.09 -0.78 11.13
CA VAL A 350 6.02 -0.46 12.22
C VAL A 350 6.75 -1.73 12.69
N ILE A 351 6.01 -2.80 13.01
CA ILE A 351 6.57 -4.05 13.52
C ILE A 351 7.49 -4.69 12.46
N ILE A 352 7.08 -4.74 11.20
CA ILE A 352 7.88 -5.33 10.12
C ILE A 352 9.16 -4.51 9.88
N ARG A 353 9.07 -3.17 9.90
CA ARG A 353 10.20 -2.26 9.63
C ARG A 353 11.23 -2.26 10.75
N TYR A 354 10.79 -2.16 12.00
CA TYR A 354 11.66 -1.94 13.15
C TYR A 354 11.94 -3.20 13.97
N LYS A 355 11.09 -4.23 13.87
CA LYS A 355 11.21 -5.49 14.61
C LYS A 355 11.38 -5.23 16.11
N GLU A 356 12.34 -5.89 16.76
CA GLU A 356 12.66 -5.75 18.18
C GLU A 356 12.91 -4.29 18.61
N LYS A 357 13.41 -3.42 17.71
CA LYS A 357 13.67 -2.00 18.03
C LYS A 357 12.39 -1.22 18.34
N ALA A 358 11.22 -1.67 17.88
CA ALA A 358 9.95 -1.03 18.20
C ALA A 358 9.43 -1.37 19.60
N CYS A 359 9.99 -2.37 20.29
CA CYS A 359 9.49 -2.84 21.58
C CYS A 359 9.33 -1.72 22.61
N PRO A 360 10.35 -0.88 22.89
CA PRO A 360 10.24 0.13 23.95
C PRO A 360 9.12 1.15 23.68
N SER A 361 8.96 1.55 22.42
CA SER A 361 7.94 2.52 22.02
C SER A 361 6.54 1.91 22.00
N LEU A 362 6.40 0.66 21.54
CA LEU A 362 5.10 -0.02 21.51
C LEU A 362 4.62 -0.40 22.92
N GLU A 363 5.52 -0.70 23.85
CA GLU A 363 5.17 -1.05 25.24
C GLU A 363 4.34 0.05 25.92
N LEU A 364 4.66 1.31 25.65
CA LEU A 364 3.97 2.49 26.19
C LEU A 364 2.51 2.63 25.72
N VAL A 365 2.13 1.96 24.63
CA VAL A 365 0.79 2.10 24.01
C VAL A 365 0.07 0.77 23.79
N PHE A 366 0.74 -0.36 24.05
CA PHE A 366 0.24 -1.70 23.71
C PHE A 366 -1.14 -1.98 24.30
N SER A 367 -1.33 -1.74 25.59
CA SER A 367 -2.61 -1.96 26.28
C SER A 367 -3.75 -1.14 25.66
N THR A 368 -3.52 0.14 25.36
CA THR A 368 -4.51 1.04 24.76
C THR A 368 -4.87 0.61 23.34
N VAL A 369 -3.87 0.25 22.54
CA VAL A 369 -4.05 -0.28 21.18
C VAL A 369 -4.88 -1.54 21.20
N PHE A 370 -4.47 -2.51 22.02
CA PHE A 370 -5.11 -3.81 22.10
C PHE A 370 -6.57 -3.69 22.55
N THR A 371 -6.81 -2.92 23.62
CA THR A 371 -8.15 -2.69 24.16
C THR A 371 -9.06 -2.02 23.12
N SER A 372 -8.54 -1.06 22.35
CA SER A 372 -9.32 -0.40 21.30
C SER A 372 -9.71 -1.36 20.18
N ILE A 373 -8.74 -2.12 19.64
CA ILE A 373 -9.00 -3.12 18.59
C ILE A 373 -9.99 -4.19 19.09
N TRP A 374 -9.80 -4.67 20.33
CA TRP A 374 -10.67 -5.67 20.93
C TRP A 374 -12.11 -5.18 21.10
N LYS A 375 -12.28 -3.94 21.55
CA LYS A 375 -13.60 -3.30 21.66
C LYS A 375 -14.33 -3.30 20.32
N ILE A 376 -13.64 -2.98 19.22
CA ILE A 376 -14.21 -2.99 17.87
C ILE A 376 -14.52 -4.43 17.40
N LEU A 377 -13.61 -5.38 17.61
CA LEU A 377 -13.81 -6.79 17.26
C LEU A 377 -14.99 -7.45 18.01
N SER A 378 -15.30 -6.94 19.20
CA SER A 378 -16.39 -7.43 20.06
C SER A 378 -17.75 -6.78 19.76
N ILE A 379 -17.83 -5.86 18.78
CA ILE A 379 -19.11 -5.24 18.39
C ILE A 379 -20.01 -6.33 17.79
N PRO A 380 -21.23 -6.52 18.32
CA PRO A 380 -22.18 -7.48 17.74
C PRO A 380 -22.63 -6.98 16.38
N VAL A 381 -22.58 -7.85 15.37
CA VAL A 381 -23.04 -7.56 14.00
C VAL A 381 -24.30 -8.36 13.72
N GLU A 382 -25.35 -7.69 13.25
CA GLU A 382 -26.59 -8.36 12.84
C GLU A 382 -26.36 -9.27 11.63
N GLU A 383 -26.94 -10.47 11.64
CA GLU A 383 -26.75 -11.49 10.59
C GLU A 383 -27.23 -11.05 9.20
N ASN A 384 -28.19 -10.11 9.15
CA ASN A 384 -28.72 -9.53 7.91
C ASN A 384 -27.73 -8.56 7.23
N ASN A 385 -26.74 -8.03 7.96
CA ASN A 385 -25.83 -7.01 7.46
C ASN A 385 -24.57 -7.64 6.87
N GLN A 386 -24.70 -8.10 5.62
CA GLN A 386 -23.60 -8.75 4.89
C GLN A 386 -22.36 -7.86 4.74
N VAL A 387 -22.51 -6.53 4.70
CA VAL A 387 -21.38 -5.60 4.56
C VAL A 387 -20.55 -5.61 5.84
N SER A 388 -21.18 -5.41 6.99
CA SER A 388 -20.49 -5.41 8.28
C SER A 388 -19.92 -6.79 8.64
N LEU A 389 -20.56 -7.89 8.23
CA LEU A 389 -20.00 -9.24 8.39
C LEU A 389 -18.71 -9.42 7.58
N ARG A 390 -18.65 -8.90 6.35
CA ARG A 390 -17.43 -8.93 5.53
C ARG A 390 -16.33 -8.06 6.16
N GLU A 391 -16.66 -6.83 6.55
CA GLU A 391 -15.71 -5.91 7.20
C GLU A 391 -15.16 -6.51 8.51
N LEU A 392 -16.00 -7.16 9.32
CA LEU A 392 -15.56 -7.87 10.52
C LEU A 392 -14.64 -9.06 10.19
N SER A 393 -14.95 -9.81 9.12
CA SER A 393 -14.12 -10.93 8.67
C SER A 393 -12.74 -10.45 8.22
N ASP A 394 -12.67 -9.36 7.45
CA ASP A 394 -11.42 -8.77 6.98
C ASP A 394 -10.62 -8.18 8.16
N LEU A 395 -11.29 -7.51 9.10
CA LEU A 395 -10.67 -7.04 10.34
C LEU A 395 -10.07 -8.19 11.15
N ARG A 396 -10.78 -9.32 11.29
CA ARG A 396 -10.26 -10.53 11.98
C ARG A 396 -9.00 -11.05 11.29
N ARG A 397 -8.98 -11.14 9.96
CA ARG A 397 -7.77 -11.54 9.21
C ARG A 397 -6.60 -10.60 9.50
N SER A 398 -6.82 -9.29 9.41
CA SER A 398 -5.82 -8.27 9.70
C SER A 398 -5.32 -8.35 11.15
N TYR A 399 -6.20 -8.60 12.12
CA TYR A 399 -5.85 -8.80 13.52
C TYR A 399 -4.92 -10.01 13.75
N TYR A 400 -5.23 -11.18 13.19
CA TYR A 400 -4.36 -12.34 13.35
C TYR A 400 -3.03 -12.22 12.58
N GLN A 401 -3.01 -11.45 11.48
CA GLN A 401 -1.76 -11.05 10.85
C GLN A 401 -0.91 -10.16 11.76
N LEU A 402 -1.54 -9.22 12.47
CA LEU A 402 -0.86 -8.39 13.47
C LEU A 402 -0.25 -9.23 14.60
N LEU A 403 -1.02 -10.20 15.14
CA LEU A 403 -0.50 -11.12 16.16
C LEU A 403 0.68 -11.95 15.63
N CYS A 404 0.57 -12.50 14.41
CA CYS A 404 1.69 -13.21 13.79
C CYS A 404 2.93 -12.33 13.65
N ALA A 405 2.77 -11.09 13.20
CA ALA A 405 3.89 -10.15 13.06
C ALA A 405 4.53 -9.82 14.41
N LEU A 406 3.70 -9.56 15.43
CA LEU A 406 4.13 -9.25 16.79
C LEU A 406 4.95 -10.40 17.40
N PHE A 407 4.44 -11.63 17.29
CA PHE A 407 5.14 -12.80 17.80
C PHE A 407 6.39 -13.13 16.99
N SER A 408 6.35 -12.98 15.66
CA SER A 408 7.51 -13.22 14.78
C SER A 408 8.66 -12.23 15.01
N ALA A 409 8.33 -10.99 15.38
CA ALA A 409 9.30 -9.95 15.69
C ALA A 409 9.95 -10.11 17.08
N LYS A 410 9.67 -11.22 17.79
CA LYS A 410 10.19 -11.55 19.14
C LYS A 410 9.97 -10.42 20.15
N LEU A 411 8.84 -9.74 20.06
CA LEU A 411 8.44 -8.69 21.00
C LEU A 411 7.91 -9.28 22.32
N SER A 412 8.65 -10.23 22.90
CA SER A 412 8.28 -10.97 24.11
C SER A 412 8.07 -10.04 25.31
N GLY A 413 8.88 -8.97 25.40
CA GLY A 413 8.75 -7.92 26.42
C GLY A 413 7.36 -7.25 26.43
N LEU A 414 6.72 -7.10 25.26
CA LEU A 414 5.40 -6.48 25.18
C LEU A 414 4.31 -7.25 25.92
N LEU A 415 4.41 -8.58 25.96
CA LEU A 415 3.40 -9.46 26.54
C LEU A 415 3.72 -9.81 27.99
N ASN A 416 5.00 -9.99 28.31
CA ASN A 416 5.44 -10.42 29.64
C ASN A 416 5.13 -9.38 30.73
N CYS A 417 5.05 -8.10 30.37
CA CYS A 417 4.83 -6.99 31.32
C CYS A 417 3.37 -6.52 31.43
N GLN A 418 2.41 -7.20 30.78
CA GLN A 418 1.02 -6.72 30.74
C GLN A 418 0.17 -7.23 31.91
N ALA A 419 -0.83 -6.43 32.27
CA ALA A 419 -1.83 -6.83 33.25
C ALA A 419 -2.68 -8.01 32.73
N PRO A 420 -3.21 -8.87 33.63
CA PRO A 420 -4.11 -9.96 33.26
C PRO A 420 -5.31 -9.51 32.43
N SER A 421 -5.82 -8.30 32.66
CA SER A 421 -6.92 -7.69 31.90
C SER A 421 -6.65 -7.48 30.41
N VAL A 422 -5.39 -7.52 29.97
CA VAL A 422 -4.99 -7.45 28.56
C VAL A 422 -4.66 -8.85 28.02
N ILE A 423 -4.02 -9.68 28.84
CA ILE A 423 -3.58 -11.02 28.43
C ILE A 423 -4.76 -11.98 28.28
N GLU A 424 -5.72 -11.99 29.21
CA GLU A 424 -6.85 -12.92 29.14
C GLU A 424 -7.69 -12.72 27.86
N PRO A 425 -8.11 -11.48 27.47
CA PRO A 425 -8.84 -11.29 26.22
C PRO A 425 -8.01 -11.60 24.97
N LEU A 426 -6.68 -11.43 25.01
CA LEU A 426 -5.78 -11.86 23.92
C LEU A 426 -5.78 -13.39 23.77
N LEU A 427 -5.76 -14.11 24.88
CA LEU A 427 -5.78 -15.58 24.85
C LEU A 427 -7.17 -16.09 24.45
N ASP A 428 -8.23 -15.42 24.89
CA ASP A 428 -9.61 -15.66 24.44
C ASP A 428 -9.75 -15.45 22.93
N SER A 429 -9.20 -14.36 22.39
CA SER A 429 -9.23 -14.09 20.95
C SER A 429 -8.56 -15.18 20.13
N ILE A 430 -7.44 -15.73 20.60
CA ILE A 430 -6.76 -16.83 19.92
C ILE A 430 -7.66 -18.07 19.95
N ALA A 431 -8.26 -18.40 21.09
CA ALA A 431 -9.16 -19.55 21.22
C ALA A 431 -10.41 -19.41 20.32
N ASP A 432 -10.98 -18.22 20.21
CA ASP A 432 -12.13 -17.96 19.34
C ASP A 432 -11.76 -18.00 17.87
N GLY A 433 -10.53 -17.60 17.53
CA GLY A 433 -9.99 -17.69 16.18
C GLY A 433 -9.94 -19.13 15.64
N PHE A 434 -9.68 -20.12 16.50
CA PHE A 434 -9.76 -21.54 16.15
C PHE A 434 -11.18 -21.96 15.74
N ARG A 435 -12.21 -21.31 16.30
CA ARG A 435 -13.63 -21.61 16.03
C ARG A 435 -14.21 -20.80 14.87
N SER A 436 -13.40 -19.97 14.21
CA SER A 436 -13.85 -19.11 13.12
C SER A 436 -14.35 -19.94 11.93
N PRO A 437 -15.44 -19.54 11.24
CA PRO A 437 -15.85 -20.19 10.00
C PRO A 437 -14.86 -19.95 8.85
N ASP A 438 -13.99 -18.95 8.97
CA ASP A 438 -13.00 -18.61 7.95
C ASP A 438 -11.71 -19.43 8.11
N ILE A 439 -11.43 -20.29 7.12
CA ILE A 439 -10.22 -21.12 7.08
C ILE A 439 -8.92 -20.29 7.07
N THR A 440 -8.95 -19.09 6.48
CA THR A 440 -7.81 -18.16 6.45
C THR A 440 -7.49 -17.68 7.85
N VAL A 441 -8.53 -17.42 8.66
CA VAL A 441 -8.41 -17.08 10.07
C VAL A 441 -7.89 -18.26 10.87
N LYS A 442 -8.46 -19.46 10.72
CA LYS A 442 -7.99 -20.68 11.38
C LYS A 442 -6.50 -20.93 11.12
N LYS A 443 -6.06 -20.78 9.88
CA LYS A 443 -4.64 -20.87 9.49
C LYS A 443 -3.79 -19.80 10.19
N ALA A 444 -4.21 -18.54 10.14
CA ALA A 444 -3.46 -17.45 10.76
C ALA A 444 -3.35 -17.63 12.28
N VAL A 445 -4.42 -18.05 12.94
CA VAL A 445 -4.48 -18.34 14.38
C VAL A 445 -3.55 -19.49 14.74
N THR A 446 -3.59 -20.59 13.98
CA THR A 446 -2.71 -21.75 14.21
C THR A 446 -1.24 -21.34 14.13
N ASN A 447 -0.87 -20.56 13.11
CA ASN A 447 0.48 -20.01 13.00
C ASN A 447 0.82 -19.04 14.15
N ALA A 448 -0.11 -18.17 14.55
CA ALA A 448 0.07 -17.27 15.69
C ALA A 448 0.31 -18.05 17.00
N THR A 449 -0.44 -19.13 17.25
CA THR A 449 -0.24 -20.01 18.41
C THR A 449 1.13 -20.67 18.41
N ARG A 450 1.60 -21.16 17.25
CA ARG A 450 2.96 -21.69 17.12
C ARG A 450 4.03 -20.65 17.44
N LEU A 451 3.88 -19.43 16.92
CA LEU A 451 4.81 -18.34 17.19
C LEU A 451 4.77 -17.93 18.67
N LEU A 452 3.58 -17.93 19.28
CA LEU A 452 3.40 -17.67 20.71
C LEU A 452 4.21 -18.68 21.56
N ILE A 453 4.11 -19.98 21.27
CA ILE A 453 4.90 -21.03 21.98
C ILE A 453 6.39 -20.73 21.92
N ASN A 454 6.88 -20.24 20.78
CA ASN A 454 8.30 -19.96 20.60
C ASN A 454 8.78 -18.75 21.42
N ILE A 455 7.95 -17.71 21.56
CA ILE A 455 8.31 -16.54 22.40
C ILE A 455 8.06 -16.78 23.89
N THR A 456 7.14 -17.68 24.28
CA THR A 456 6.87 -18.02 25.69
C THR A 456 8.10 -18.66 26.37
N LYS A 457 9.02 -19.24 25.59
CA LYS A 457 10.32 -19.74 26.08
C LYS A 457 11.13 -18.65 26.80
N ASP A 458 10.96 -17.40 26.39
CA ASP A 458 11.70 -16.24 26.91
C ASP A 458 10.92 -15.50 28.03
N PHE A 459 9.74 -15.98 28.44
CA PHE A 459 8.91 -15.30 29.46
C PHE A 459 9.39 -15.61 30.88
N GLY A 460 9.26 -14.61 31.76
CA GLY A 460 9.47 -14.76 33.21
C GLY A 460 8.16 -15.03 33.96
N PRO A 461 8.21 -15.51 35.22
CA PRO A 461 7.03 -15.57 36.08
C PRO A 461 6.57 -14.15 36.48
N PRO A 462 5.25 -13.90 36.67
CA PRO A 462 4.14 -14.86 36.56
C PRO A 462 3.61 -15.02 35.12
N GLY A 463 4.06 -14.19 34.16
CA GLY A 463 3.57 -14.22 32.77
C GLY A 463 3.64 -15.61 32.15
N LYS A 464 4.78 -16.29 32.32
CA LYS A 464 5.00 -17.66 31.84
C LYS A 464 3.90 -18.64 32.25
N GLU A 465 3.41 -18.59 33.49
CA GLU A 465 2.40 -19.53 34.00
C GLU A 465 1.03 -19.34 33.32
N TYR A 466 0.63 -18.10 33.03
CA TYR A 466 -0.61 -17.81 32.32
C TYR A 466 -0.62 -18.39 30.91
N PHE A 467 0.46 -18.15 30.16
CA PHE A 467 0.59 -18.64 28.80
C PHE A 467 0.73 -20.17 28.76
N GLU A 468 1.47 -20.76 29.70
CA GLU A 468 1.56 -22.21 29.84
C GLU A 468 0.20 -22.86 30.13
N SER A 469 -0.56 -22.29 31.07
CA SER A 469 -1.90 -22.75 31.39
C SER A 469 -2.81 -22.71 30.17
N PHE A 470 -2.79 -21.61 29.40
CA PHE A 470 -3.55 -21.50 28.15
C PHE A 470 -3.14 -22.52 27.10
N LEU A 471 -1.83 -22.70 26.88
CA LEU A 471 -1.31 -23.63 25.88
C LEU A 471 -1.80 -25.06 26.17
N MET A 472 -1.72 -25.49 27.43
CA MET A 472 -2.15 -26.81 27.84
C MET A 472 -3.68 -26.94 27.84
N SER A 473 -4.38 -26.09 28.57
CA SER A 473 -5.82 -26.24 28.82
C SER A 473 -6.73 -25.90 27.63
N ARG A 474 -6.26 -25.08 26.68
CA ARG A 474 -7.10 -24.55 25.59
C ARG A 474 -6.49 -24.78 24.21
N ALA A 475 -5.24 -24.37 23.98
CA ALA A 475 -4.65 -24.40 22.64
C ALA A 475 -4.48 -25.84 22.13
N ILE A 476 -3.95 -26.76 22.95
CA ILE A 476 -3.80 -28.18 22.56
C ILE A 476 -5.16 -28.81 22.23
N PRO A 477 -6.19 -28.76 23.10
CA PRO A 477 -7.51 -29.29 22.76
C PRO A 477 -8.08 -28.75 21.45
N LEU A 478 -7.93 -27.44 21.19
CA LEU A 478 -8.40 -26.81 19.96
C LEU A 478 -7.64 -27.27 18.71
N CYS A 479 -6.32 -27.48 18.82
CA CYS A 479 -5.52 -28.04 17.72
C CYS A 479 -5.96 -29.47 17.37
N PHE A 480 -6.43 -30.25 18.34
CA PHE A 480 -6.95 -31.59 18.09
C PHE A 480 -8.40 -31.60 17.61
N SER A 481 -9.22 -30.62 18.00
CA SER A 481 -10.60 -30.52 17.53
C SER A 481 -10.69 -30.01 16.09
N LEU A 482 -9.80 -29.11 15.67
CA LEU A 482 -9.81 -28.49 14.35
C LEU A 482 -9.86 -29.49 13.19
N PRO A 483 -8.93 -30.48 13.09
CA PRO A 483 -9.00 -31.46 12.03
C PRO A 483 -10.24 -32.31 12.13
N CYS A 484 -10.86 -32.45 13.31
CA CYS A 484 -12.03 -33.28 13.60
C CYS A 484 -13.39 -32.63 13.27
N GLU A 485 -13.40 -31.41 12.72
CA GLU A 485 -14.64 -30.72 12.34
C GLU A 485 -15.22 -31.24 11.01
N ASP A 486 -16.54 -31.30 10.89
CA ASP A 486 -17.24 -31.81 9.69
C ASP A 486 -16.88 -31.06 8.38
N GLY A 487 -16.41 -29.82 8.49
CA GLY A 487 -16.01 -28.97 7.36
C GLY A 487 -14.52 -29.06 6.98
N PHE A 488 -13.71 -29.89 7.64
CA PHE A 488 -12.26 -29.96 7.40
C PHE A 488 -11.93 -30.87 6.19
N ASP A 489 -11.42 -30.27 5.11
CA ASP A 489 -11.11 -31.01 3.87
C ASP A 489 -9.62 -31.43 3.79
N PHE A 490 -9.35 -32.73 3.86
CA PHE A 490 -7.99 -33.29 3.75
C PHE A 490 -7.38 -33.25 2.32
N MET A 491 -8.15 -32.77 1.33
CA MET A 491 -7.70 -32.51 -0.04
C MET A 491 -7.38 -31.04 -0.28
N ASP A 492 -7.95 -30.13 0.53
CA ASP A 492 -7.68 -28.70 0.44
C ASP A 492 -6.29 -28.34 0.94
N ALA A 493 -5.60 -27.48 0.17
CA ALA A 493 -4.23 -27.08 0.47
C ALA A 493 -4.13 -26.21 1.74
N GLN A 494 -5.16 -25.41 2.06
CA GLN A 494 -5.15 -24.55 3.25
C GLN A 494 -5.39 -25.38 4.52
N SER A 495 -6.30 -26.35 4.46
CA SER A 495 -6.55 -27.33 5.51
C SER A 495 -5.31 -28.18 5.81
N LEU A 496 -4.62 -28.65 4.77
CA LEU A 496 -3.34 -29.35 4.93
C LEU A 496 -2.25 -28.47 5.55
N GLN A 497 -2.22 -27.16 5.25
CA GLN A 497 -1.31 -26.23 5.92
C GLN A 497 -1.62 -26.10 7.42
N ILE A 498 -2.88 -26.03 7.81
CA ILE A 498 -3.29 -26.03 9.23
C ILE A 498 -2.77 -27.28 9.93
N LEU A 499 -2.98 -28.45 9.33
CA LEU A 499 -2.52 -29.72 9.89
C LEU A 499 -0.99 -29.78 10.03
N ASN A 500 -0.28 -29.22 9.05
CA ASN A 500 1.18 -29.13 9.10
C ASN A 500 1.67 -28.24 10.24
N GLU A 501 1.00 -27.11 10.48
CA GLU A 501 1.28 -26.22 11.62
C GLU A 501 0.91 -26.87 12.96
N ILE A 502 -0.16 -27.66 13.04
CA ILE A 502 -0.49 -28.45 14.24
C ILE A 502 0.65 -29.41 14.59
N GLY A 503 1.21 -30.12 13.60
CA GLY A 503 2.36 -30.99 13.82
C GLY A 503 3.59 -30.25 14.36
N LEU A 504 3.82 -29.02 13.89
CA LEU A 504 4.87 -28.14 14.40
C LEU A 504 4.59 -27.70 15.84
N ILE A 505 3.36 -27.30 16.14
CA ILE A 505 2.92 -26.96 17.51
C ILE A 505 3.19 -28.12 18.47
N MET A 506 2.82 -29.34 18.09
CA MET A 506 3.03 -30.53 18.93
C MET A 506 4.51 -30.77 19.23
N LYS A 507 5.38 -30.62 18.22
CA LYS A 507 6.83 -30.73 18.40
C LYS A 507 7.38 -29.60 19.27
N ASP A 508 6.97 -28.37 19.03
CA ASP A 508 7.44 -27.20 19.80
C ASP A 508 7.03 -27.31 21.28
N ILE A 509 5.82 -27.79 21.57
CA ILE A 509 5.36 -28.05 22.95
C ILE A 509 6.12 -29.22 23.56
N PHE A 510 6.36 -30.31 22.82
CA PHE A 510 7.16 -31.43 23.34
C PHE A 510 8.57 -30.99 23.71
N VAL A 511 9.21 -30.17 22.88
CA VAL A 511 10.52 -29.57 23.20
C VAL A 511 10.45 -28.69 24.44
N PHE A 512 9.32 -28.00 24.65
CA PHE A 512 9.13 -27.07 25.76
C PHE A 512 8.79 -27.75 27.10
N ARG A 513 8.00 -28.83 27.10
CA ARG A 513 7.43 -29.48 28.31
C ARG A 513 7.86 -30.94 28.51
N GLY A 514 8.48 -31.56 27.52
CA GLY A 514 8.89 -32.96 27.57
C GLY A 514 7.70 -33.91 27.80
N GLU A 515 7.88 -34.84 28.73
CA GLU A 515 6.94 -35.94 29.00
C GLU A 515 5.60 -35.47 29.63
N GLU A 516 5.52 -34.24 30.17
CA GLU A 516 4.26 -33.67 30.68
C GLU A 516 3.19 -33.58 29.59
N LEU A 517 3.60 -33.32 28.34
CA LEU A 517 2.69 -33.33 27.20
C LEU A 517 2.00 -34.69 27.06
N TYR A 518 2.70 -35.79 27.29
CA TYR A 518 2.10 -37.11 27.17
C TYR A 518 1.05 -37.35 28.23
N SER A 519 1.39 -37.12 29.49
CA SER A 519 0.43 -37.24 30.60
C SER A 519 -0.84 -36.43 30.31
N PHE A 520 -0.68 -35.23 29.75
CA PHE A 520 -1.80 -34.40 29.33
C PHE A 520 -2.58 -34.96 28.14
N LEU A 521 -1.91 -35.42 27.07
CA LEU A 521 -2.56 -36.08 25.93
C LEU A 521 -3.33 -37.33 26.36
N TYR A 522 -2.78 -38.12 27.29
CA TYR A 522 -3.49 -39.23 27.92
C TYR A 522 -4.73 -38.76 28.66
N TYR A 523 -4.61 -37.71 29.45
CA TYR A 523 -5.76 -37.14 30.16
C TYR A 523 -6.89 -36.69 29.21
N ILE A 524 -6.57 -36.00 28.10
CA ILE A 524 -7.58 -35.43 27.21
C ILE A 524 -8.13 -36.41 26.15
N LEU A 525 -7.38 -37.45 25.77
CA LEU A 525 -7.74 -38.35 24.66
C LEU A 525 -8.03 -39.80 25.05
N ASN A 526 -7.68 -40.26 26.26
CA ASN A 526 -7.84 -41.68 26.64
C ASN A 526 -9.31 -42.15 26.65
N SER A 527 -10.27 -41.25 26.81
CA SER A 527 -11.71 -41.56 26.68
C SER A 527 -12.23 -41.49 25.24
N LYS A 528 -11.43 -40.98 24.29
CA LYS A 528 -11.84 -40.68 22.92
C LYS A 528 -11.14 -41.52 21.85
N ILE A 529 -10.02 -42.17 22.19
CA ILE A 529 -9.16 -42.90 21.24
C ILE A 529 -8.63 -44.17 21.92
N PRO A 530 -8.51 -45.32 21.21
CA PRO A 530 -7.91 -46.53 21.76
C PRO A 530 -6.47 -46.33 22.29
N ALA A 531 -6.16 -46.94 23.43
CA ALA A 531 -4.85 -46.80 24.09
C ALA A 531 -3.63 -47.12 23.20
N PRO A 532 -3.64 -48.14 22.31
CA PRO A 532 -2.50 -48.39 21.41
C PRO A 532 -2.25 -47.26 20.40
N MET A 533 -3.32 -46.64 19.91
CA MET A 533 -3.25 -45.56 18.93
C MET A 533 -2.76 -44.26 19.58
N LEU A 534 -3.12 -44.06 20.85
CA LEU A 534 -2.60 -42.96 21.67
C LEU A 534 -1.11 -43.14 22.01
N GLN A 535 -0.67 -44.38 22.29
CA GLN A 535 0.75 -44.72 22.43
C GLN A 535 1.52 -44.41 21.14
N GLU A 536 0.99 -44.82 19.99
CA GLU A 536 1.58 -44.55 18.67
C GLU A 536 1.70 -43.04 18.39
N LEU A 537 0.66 -42.25 18.70
CA LEU A 537 0.70 -40.79 18.59
C LEU A 537 1.80 -40.16 19.45
N CYS A 538 1.90 -40.56 20.73
CA CYS A 538 2.95 -40.08 21.61
C CYS A 538 4.36 -40.45 21.10
N GLN A 539 4.53 -41.68 20.60
CA GLN A 539 5.80 -42.13 20.01
C GLN A 539 6.15 -41.36 18.73
N ALA A 540 5.18 -41.11 17.85
CA ALA A 540 5.38 -40.32 16.63
C ALA A 540 5.84 -38.90 16.98
N VAL A 541 5.19 -38.24 17.95
CA VAL A 541 5.60 -36.90 18.42
C VAL A 541 7.02 -36.92 18.99
N LYS A 542 7.45 -38.01 19.64
CA LYS A 542 8.81 -38.15 20.16
C LYS A 542 9.85 -38.36 19.06
N GLN A 543 9.65 -39.35 18.22
CA GLN A 543 10.70 -39.95 17.39
C GLN A 543 10.74 -39.44 15.95
N TYR A 544 9.58 -39.12 15.36
CA TYR A 544 9.53 -38.78 13.94
C TYR A 544 10.14 -37.41 13.67
N ASP A 545 10.74 -37.24 12.50
CA ASP A 545 11.07 -35.90 12.01
C ASP A 545 9.79 -35.10 11.69
N ILE A 546 9.93 -33.82 11.36
CA ILE A 546 8.74 -33.00 11.13
C ILE A 546 7.92 -33.43 9.92
N LYS A 547 8.55 -33.91 8.84
CA LYS A 547 7.86 -34.32 7.61
C LYS A 547 7.14 -35.65 7.82
N GLU A 548 7.79 -36.57 8.52
CA GLU A 548 7.24 -37.84 8.94
C GLU A 548 6.05 -37.64 9.88
N LEU A 549 6.18 -36.75 10.88
CA LEU A 549 5.09 -36.42 11.79
C LEU A 549 3.89 -35.83 11.04
N GLN A 550 4.10 -34.89 10.11
CA GLN A 550 3.03 -34.29 9.32
C GLN A 550 2.29 -35.35 8.47
N ARG A 551 3.04 -36.27 7.85
CA ARG A 551 2.45 -37.40 7.10
C ARG A 551 1.69 -38.36 8.02
N TYR A 552 2.23 -38.63 9.20
CA TYR A 552 1.57 -39.45 10.22
C TYR A 552 0.26 -38.81 10.67
N LEU A 553 0.26 -37.53 11.05
CA LEU A 553 -0.92 -36.81 11.50
C LEU A 553 -2.01 -36.79 10.43
N ARG A 554 -1.65 -36.61 9.15
CA ARG A 554 -2.61 -36.73 8.04
C ARG A 554 -3.29 -38.09 8.03
N THR A 555 -2.51 -39.16 8.18
CA THR A 555 -3.04 -40.52 8.20
C THR A 555 -3.87 -40.78 9.46
N PHE A 556 -3.40 -40.30 10.62
CA PHE A 556 -4.04 -40.46 11.93
C PHE A 556 -5.42 -39.82 11.97
N PHE A 557 -5.53 -38.53 11.61
CA PHE A 557 -6.81 -37.83 11.61
C PHE A 557 -7.74 -38.37 10.53
N HIS A 558 -7.23 -38.68 9.32
CA HIS A 558 -8.06 -39.26 8.27
C HIS A 558 -8.65 -40.63 8.67
N ARG A 559 -7.88 -41.49 9.34
CA ARG A 559 -8.37 -42.77 9.88
C ARG A 559 -9.47 -42.57 10.92
N ARG A 560 -9.35 -41.55 11.77
CA ARG A 560 -10.34 -41.26 12.82
C ARG A 560 -11.72 -40.90 12.26
N PHE A 561 -11.77 -40.10 11.20
CA PHE A 561 -13.03 -39.80 10.49
C PHE A 561 -13.67 -41.03 9.87
N ILE A 562 -12.85 -41.99 9.44
CA ILE A 562 -13.35 -43.22 8.84
C ILE A 562 -13.94 -44.14 9.93
N THR A 563 -13.53 -43.99 11.20
CA THR A 563 -13.93 -44.89 12.30
C THR A 563 -15.04 -44.38 13.22
N ASP A 564 -15.33 -43.07 13.28
CA ASP A 564 -16.35 -42.54 14.21
C ASP A 564 -17.59 -42.00 13.50
N ASN A 565 -18.53 -42.90 13.26
CA ASN A 565 -19.97 -42.64 13.39
C ASN A 565 -20.34 -42.63 14.89
N ILE A 566 -19.54 -41.95 15.71
CA ILE A 566 -19.65 -41.87 17.17
C ILE A 566 -19.17 -40.47 17.59
N VAL A 567 -20.02 -39.47 17.30
CA VAL A 567 -20.06 -38.24 18.10
C VAL A 567 -21.05 -38.50 19.24
N PRO A 568 -20.92 -37.89 20.43
CA PRO A 568 -22.08 -37.69 21.29
C PRO A 568 -23.24 -37.03 20.55
#